data_AF-A0A5Q5AX20-F1
#
_entry.id   AF-A0A5Q5AX20-F1
#
_cell.length_a   1.000
_cell.length_b   1.000
_cell.length_c   1.000
_cell.angle_alpha   90.00
_cell.angle_beta   90.00
_cell.angle_gamma   90.00
#
_symmetry.space_group_name_H-M   'P 1'
#
loop_
_entity.id
_entity.type
_entity.pdbx_description
1 polymer ?
#
loop_
_entity_poly.entity_id
_entity_poly.type
_entity_poly.pdbx_seq_one_letter_code
_entity_poly.pdbx_strand_id
1 'polypeptide(L)'
;MKRIAFLISLCLSPFVYLLASFYTKGDQQRYSDFYNKVSNSNFLEGYVAMPHILGASEPGYYLSIWSAQLLPDRDVFLIISNFIFVFLWSLFVLRSRYKIYLPLFITNYYFLFLLFGAERNKIALIFIMLMIVFFDQRKNVVFLLMSFLTHLSSFILILIPFLSSKINAIHFRRNIFFVKRNKVIFIPLLLFCLIFILFFLKNMILGKLLSYSNEIFYIESMKVVVITLLVIPFMSSKKNIRLFIIMSLFLCLMALFTGGGGRYLLFTFLIYSFFILKERTINYGYLILLCYFSFKSIGFIERLIIHNDPFFGF
;
A
#
# COMPACT_ATOMS: atom_id res chain seq x y z
N MET A 1 3.01 -24.25 5.08
CA MET A 1 2.79 -22.80 4.87
C MET A 1 2.46 -22.46 3.42
N LYS A 2 3.35 -22.72 2.44
CA LYS A 2 3.08 -22.40 1.01
C LYS A 2 1.78 -22.99 0.46
N ARG A 3 1.51 -24.29 0.74
CA ARG A 3 0.26 -24.96 0.33
C ARG A 3 -0.99 -24.28 0.92
N ILE A 4 -0.97 -23.94 2.21
CA ILE A 4 -2.09 -23.25 2.88
C ILE A 4 -2.31 -21.86 2.26
N ALA A 5 -1.25 -21.06 2.09
CA ALA A 5 -1.36 -19.76 1.45
C ALA A 5 -1.91 -19.86 0.01
N PHE A 6 -1.46 -20.86 -0.75
CA PHE A 6 -1.96 -21.14 -2.10
C PHE A 6 -3.46 -21.46 -2.09
N LEU A 7 -3.91 -22.35 -1.21
CA LEU A 7 -5.33 -22.71 -1.08
C LEU A 7 -6.19 -21.49 -0.69
N ILE A 8 -5.71 -20.66 0.24
CA ILE A 8 -6.41 -19.43 0.64
C ILE A 8 -6.56 -18.49 -0.56
N SER A 9 -5.49 -18.25 -1.32
CA SER A 9 -5.56 -17.42 -2.53
C SER A 9 -6.47 -18.01 -3.59
N LEU A 10 -6.38 -19.32 -3.81
CA LEU A 10 -7.19 -20.02 -4.79
C LEU A 10 -8.69 -19.91 -4.48
N CYS A 11 -9.07 -19.93 -3.20
CA CYS A 11 -10.46 -19.76 -2.79
C CYS A 11 -10.90 -18.29 -2.80
N LEU A 12 -10.06 -17.40 -2.26
CA LEU A 12 -10.44 -16.00 -2.02
C LEU A 12 -10.46 -15.17 -3.31
N SER A 13 -9.54 -15.40 -4.25
CA SER A 13 -9.45 -14.56 -5.46
C SER A 13 -10.65 -14.71 -6.39
N PRO A 14 -11.18 -15.91 -6.67
CA PRO A 14 -12.45 -16.05 -7.39
C PRO A 14 -13.64 -15.49 -6.61
N PHE A 15 -13.70 -15.67 -5.29
CA PHE A 15 -14.77 -15.10 -4.46
C PHE A 15 -14.80 -13.57 -4.54
N VAL A 16 -13.63 -12.94 -4.43
CA VAL A 16 -13.46 -11.49 -4.59
C VAL A 16 -13.85 -11.07 -6.00
N TYR A 17 -13.51 -11.84 -7.02
CA TYR A 17 -13.94 -11.53 -8.38
C TYR A 17 -15.47 -11.54 -8.53
N LEU A 18 -16.16 -12.53 -7.96
CA LEU A 18 -17.62 -12.56 -7.94
C LEU A 18 -18.21 -11.31 -7.29
N LEU A 19 -17.65 -10.89 -6.14
CA LEU A 19 -18.07 -9.64 -5.50
C LEU A 19 -17.69 -8.39 -6.32
N ALA A 20 -16.57 -8.43 -7.04
CA ALA A 20 -16.09 -7.30 -7.84
C ALA A 20 -16.98 -7.04 -9.05
N SER A 21 -17.77 -8.02 -9.50
CA SER A 21 -18.76 -7.84 -10.56
C SER A 21 -19.87 -6.83 -10.20
N PHE A 22 -20.14 -6.65 -8.90
CA PHE A 22 -21.04 -5.59 -8.42
C PHE A 22 -20.37 -4.21 -8.42
N TYR A 23 -19.03 -4.14 -8.45
CA TYR A 23 -18.33 -2.86 -8.45
C TYR A 23 -18.27 -2.31 -9.87
N THR A 24 -19.22 -1.45 -10.26
CA THR A 24 -19.24 -0.90 -11.63
C THR A 24 -19.02 0.61 -11.69
N LYS A 25 -19.04 1.31 -10.55
CA LYS A 25 -18.93 2.77 -10.47
C LYS A 25 -17.62 3.23 -9.80
N GLY A 26 -17.45 4.55 -9.67
CA GLY A 26 -16.33 5.15 -8.94
C GLY A 26 -14.97 4.87 -9.60
N ASP A 27 -13.96 4.52 -8.79
CA ASP A 27 -12.60 4.26 -9.26
C ASP A 27 -12.55 3.08 -10.26
N GLN A 28 -13.43 2.09 -10.11
CA GLN A 28 -13.46 0.88 -10.92
C GLN A 28 -13.85 1.15 -12.39
N GLN A 29 -14.75 2.11 -12.62
CA GLN A 29 -15.10 2.56 -13.95
C GLN A 29 -13.88 3.15 -14.66
N ARG A 30 -13.13 4.04 -13.98
CA ARG A 30 -11.92 4.66 -14.54
C ARG A 30 -10.84 3.64 -14.88
N TYR A 31 -10.66 2.61 -14.06
CA TYR A 31 -9.73 1.52 -14.39
C TYR A 31 -10.19 0.70 -15.60
N SER A 32 -11.50 0.47 -15.75
CA SER A 32 -12.07 -0.22 -16.92
C SER A 32 -11.85 0.60 -18.19
N ASP A 33 -12.18 1.89 -18.15
CA ASP A 33 -11.98 2.82 -19.26
C ASP A 33 -10.50 2.90 -19.66
N PHE A 34 -9.61 2.93 -18.66
CA PHE A 34 -8.18 2.94 -18.91
C PHE A 34 -7.69 1.64 -19.57
N TYR A 35 -8.12 0.48 -19.08
CA TYR A 35 -7.74 -0.81 -19.67
C TYR A 35 -8.21 -0.91 -21.13
N ASN A 36 -9.45 -0.52 -21.41
CA ASN A 36 -10.01 -0.47 -22.76
C ASN A 36 -9.23 0.49 -23.66
N LYS A 37 -8.86 1.68 -23.16
CA LYS A 37 -8.05 2.63 -23.91
C LYS A 37 -6.68 2.06 -24.23
N VAL A 38 -6.02 1.46 -23.23
CA VAL A 38 -4.69 0.88 -23.39
C VAL A 38 -4.73 -0.24 -24.40
N SER A 39 -5.67 -1.19 -24.33
CA SER A 39 -5.81 -2.32 -25.26
C SER A 39 -5.91 -1.93 -26.75
N ASN A 40 -6.40 -0.73 -27.04
CA ASN A 40 -6.62 -0.23 -28.41
C ASN A 40 -5.61 0.87 -28.81
N SER A 41 -4.51 1.03 -28.08
CA SER A 41 -3.54 2.11 -28.31
C SER A 41 -2.11 1.59 -28.33
N ASN A 42 -1.22 2.33 -29.01
CA ASN A 42 0.20 2.04 -28.91
C ASN A 42 0.74 2.42 -27.53
N PHE A 43 1.97 1.99 -27.22
CA PHE A 43 2.58 2.21 -25.90
C PHE A 43 2.65 3.69 -25.50
N LEU A 44 2.89 4.62 -26.44
CA LEU A 44 3.04 6.03 -26.10
C LEU A 44 1.68 6.68 -25.86
N GLU A 45 0.70 6.41 -26.71
CA GLU A 45 -0.66 6.93 -26.62
C GLU A 45 -1.36 6.47 -25.33
N GLY A 46 -1.23 5.20 -24.97
CA GLY A 46 -1.79 4.67 -23.73
C GLY A 46 -1.19 5.36 -22.49
N TYR A 47 0.12 5.65 -22.51
CA TYR A 47 0.77 6.37 -21.42
C TYR A 47 0.30 7.82 -21.32
N VAL A 48 0.18 8.52 -22.45
CA VAL A 48 -0.32 9.91 -22.49
C VAL A 48 -1.78 9.98 -22.03
N ALA A 49 -2.59 8.97 -22.32
CA ALA A 49 -3.99 8.91 -21.89
C ALA A 49 -4.16 8.70 -20.37
N MET A 50 -3.19 8.09 -19.70
CA MET A 50 -3.26 7.74 -18.28
C MET A 50 -3.64 8.90 -17.33
N PRO A 51 -2.93 10.06 -17.33
CA PRO A 51 -3.28 11.17 -16.44
C PRO A 51 -4.69 11.73 -16.69
N HIS A 52 -5.20 11.64 -17.92
CA HIS A 52 -6.55 12.13 -18.25
C HIS A 52 -7.65 11.23 -17.70
N ILE A 53 -7.42 9.91 -17.64
CA ILE A 53 -8.40 8.94 -17.16
C ILE A 53 -8.27 8.69 -15.65
N LEU A 54 -7.05 8.48 -15.17
CA LEU A 54 -6.78 8.08 -13.77
C LEU A 54 -6.35 9.23 -12.85
N GLY A 55 -6.12 10.42 -13.41
CA GLY A 55 -5.70 11.61 -12.66
C GLY A 55 -4.25 11.55 -12.14
N ALA A 56 -3.43 10.61 -12.64
CA ALA A 56 -2.02 10.50 -12.28
C ALA A 56 -1.22 9.79 -13.38
N SER A 57 0.07 10.12 -13.49
CA SER A 57 1.03 9.44 -14.37
C SER A 57 1.94 8.56 -13.53
N GLU A 58 1.75 7.25 -13.57
CA GLU A 58 2.51 6.28 -12.78
C GLU A 58 3.11 5.21 -13.71
N PRO A 59 4.36 5.39 -14.17
CA PRO A 59 4.96 4.55 -15.20
C PRO A 59 4.95 3.06 -14.88
N GLY A 60 5.17 2.69 -13.61
CA GLY A 60 5.19 1.28 -13.20
C GLY A 60 3.81 0.62 -13.25
N TYR A 61 2.75 1.38 -12.95
CA TYR A 61 1.38 0.89 -13.08
C TYR A 61 1.02 0.77 -14.57
N TYR A 62 1.36 1.77 -15.37
CA TYR A 62 1.16 1.71 -16.81
C TYR A 62 1.82 0.50 -17.44
N LEU A 63 3.11 0.26 -17.15
CA LEU A 63 3.83 -0.91 -17.62
C LEU A 63 3.14 -2.23 -17.22
N SER A 64 2.58 -2.29 -16.01
CA SER A 64 1.86 -3.47 -15.53
C SER A 64 0.58 -3.73 -16.34
N ILE A 65 -0.21 -2.67 -16.61
CA ILE A 65 -1.45 -2.76 -17.40
C ILE A 65 -1.15 -3.02 -18.87
N TRP A 66 -0.15 -2.34 -19.44
CA TRP A 66 0.27 -2.55 -20.82
C TRP A 66 0.74 -3.99 -21.05
N SER A 67 1.52 -4.55 -20.11
CA SER A 67 1.92 -5.97 -20.17
C SER A 67 0.71 -6.91 -20.06
N ALA A 68 -0.33 -6.49 -19.34
CA ALA A 68 -1.56 -7.24 -19.17
C ALA A 68 -2.48 -7.21 -20.41
N GLN A 69 -2.14 -6.46 -21.47
CA GLN A 69 -2.85 -6.54 -22.77
C GLN A 69 -2.75 -7.92 -23.42
N LEU A 70 -1.75 -8.72 -23.03
CA LEU A 70 -1.60 -10.11 -23.49
C LEU A 70 -2.66 -11.05 -22.87
N LEU A 71 -3.41 -10.57 -21.87
CA LEU A 71 -4.49 -11.33 -21.26
C LEU A 71 -5.80 -11.09 -22.02
N PRO A 72 -6.73 -12.07 -22.03
CA PRO A 72 -7.97 -11.96 -22.79
C PRO A 72 -8.85 -10.79 -22.34
N ASP A 73 -8.86 -10.51 -21.04
CA ASP A 73 -9.66 -9.46 -20.45
C ASP A 73 -9.00 -8.87 -19.18
N ARG A 74 -9.56 -7.75 -18.73
CA ARG A 74 -9.19 -7.07 -17.49
C ARG A 74 -9.44 -7.94 -16.24
N ASP A 75 -10.47 -8.75 -16.29
CA ASP A 75 -10.95 -9.51 -15.14
C ASP A 75 -9.96 -10.61 -14.75
N VAL A 76 -9.34 -11.25 -15.75
CA VAL A 76 -8.21 -12.18 -15.59
C VAL A 76 -7.04 -11.47 -14.92
N PHE A 77 -6.72 -10.24 -15.32
CA PHE A 77 -5.67 -9.46 -14.65
C PHE A 77 -6.02 -9.19 -13.17
N LEU A 78 -7.28 -8.85 -12.88
CA LEU A 78 -7.75 -8.61 -11.52
C LEU A 78 -7.69 -9.88 -10.66
N ILE A 79 -8.09 -11.03 -11.19
CA ILE A 79 -8.00 -12.34 -10.53
C ILE A 79 -6.55 -12.70 -10.25
N ILE A 80 -5.65 -12.58 -11.24
CA ILE A 80 -4.23 -12.91 -11.10
C ILE A 80 -3.57 -12.00 -10.06
N SER A 81 -3.81 -10.68 -10.14
CA SER A 81 -3.22 -9.72 -9.20
C SER A 81 -3.73 -9.94 -7.77
N ASN A 82 -5.04 -10.22 -7.59
CA ASN A 82 -5.61 -10.60 -6.30
C ASN A 82 -5.00 -11.89 -5.76
N PHE A 83 -4.84 -12.90 -6.61
CA PHE A 83 -4.24 -14.18 -6.24
C PHE A 83 -2.82 -14.00 -5.72
N ILE A 84 -1.98 -13.28 -6.48
CA ILE A 84 -0.60 -12.99 -6.10
C ILE A 84 -0.57 -12.22 -4.78
N PHE A 85 -1.39 -11.16 -4.64
CA PHE A 85 -1.41 -10.36 -3.42
C PHE A 85 -1.83 -11.16 -2.19
N VAL A 86 -2.96 -11.89 -2.27
CA VAL A 86 -3.45 -12.73 -1.16
C VAL A 86 -2.44 -13.81 -0.82
N PHE A 87 -1.74 -14.36 -1.82
CA PHE A 87 -0.74 -15.41 -1.61
C PHE A 87 0.45 -14.89 -0.82
N LEU A 88 1.00 -13.76 -1.25
CA LEU A 88 2.12 -13.12 -0.59
C LEU A 88 1.76 -12.66 0.82
N TRP A 89 0.57 -12.08 1.00
CA TRP A 89 0.09 -11.65 2.31
C TRP A 89 -0.13 -12.82 3.26
N SER A 90 -0.80 -13.88 2.79
CA SER A 90 -1.02 -15.09 3.57
C SER A 90 0.31 -15.76 3.95
N LEU A 91 1.28 -15.81 3.03
CA LEU A 91 2.63 -16.27 3.33
C LEU A 91 3.30 -15.43 4.41
N PHE A 92 3.20 -14.11 4.32
CA PHE A 92 3.78 -13.20 5.30
C PHE A 92 3.18 -13.40 6.70
N VAL A 93 1.85 -13.46 6.82
CA VAL A 93 1.16 -13.70 8.10
C VAL A 93 1.42 -15.11 8.62
N LEU A 94 1.38 -16.15 7.78
CA LEU A 94 1.62 -17.54 8.20
C LEU A 94 3.05 -17.80 8.68
N ARG A 95 4.03 -16.98 8.24
CA ARG A 95 5.40 -16.99 8.76
C ARG A 95 5.52 -16.31 10.12
N SER A 96 4.56 -15.47 10.50
CA SER A 96 4.50 -14.91 11.84
C SER A 96 4.05 -15.96 12.86
N ARG A 97 4.31 -15.68 14.15
CA ARG A 97 3.82 -16.54 15.25
C ARG A 97 2.29 -16.50 15.37
N TYR A 98 1.64 -15.44 14.90
CA TYR A 98 0.25 -15.10 15.18
C TYR A 98 -0.66 -15.38 13.99
N LYS A 99 -0.80 -16.67 13.67
CA LYS A 99 -1.67 -17.15 12.59
C LYS A 99 -3.16 -16.81 12.81
N ILE A 100 -3.56 -16.54 14.06
CA ILE A 100 -4.92 -16.12 14.43
C ILE A 100 -5.33 -14.79 13.76
N TYR A 101 -4.38 -13.95 13.37
CA TYR A 101 -4.70 -12.72 12.65
C TYR A 101 -5.14 -12.97 11.21
N LEU A 102 -4.84 -14.13 10.61
CA LEU A 102 -5.08 -14.38 9.19
C LEU A 102 -6.56 -14.29 8.79
N PRO A 103 -7.52 -14.94 9.48
CA PRO A 103 -8.93 -14.78 9.18
C PRO A 103 -9.38 -13.31 9.29
N LEU A 104 -8.94 -12.62 10.34
CA LEU A 104 -9.28 -11.21 10.57
C LEU A 104 -8.70 -10.28 9.50
N PHE A 105 -7.53 -10.60 8.94
CA PHE A 105 -7.00 -9.85 7.80
C PHE A 105 -7.84 -10.03 6.55
N ILE A 106 -8.26 -11.26 6.27
CA ILE A 106 -9.05 -11.57 5.07
C ILE A 106 -10.40 -10.84 5.11
N THR A 107 -11.01 -10.73 6.29
CA THR A 107 -12.27 -9.99 6.50
C THR A 107 -12.08 -8.49 6.75
N ASN A 108 -10.85 -7.98 6.75
CA ASN A 108 -10.56 -6.60 7.12
C ASN A 108 -10.98 -5.61 6.03
N TYR A 109 -11.64 -4.50 6.42
CA TYR A 109 -12.03 -3.40 5.53
C TYR A 109 -10.89 -2.96 4.60
N TYR A 110 -9.68 -2.74 5.11
CA TYR A 110 -8.56 -2.26 4.31
C TYR A 110 -8.00 -3.32 3.36
N PHE A 111 -8.07 -4.59 3.76
CA PHE A 111 -7.64 -5.69 2.90
C PHE A 111 -8.62 -5.86 1.73
N LEU A 112 -9.93 -5.84 2.00
CA LEU A 112 -10.95 -5.86 0.94
C LEU A 112 -10.83 -4.62 0.04
N PHE A 113 -10.67 -3.43 0.61
CA PHE A 113 -10.44 -2.19 -0.15
C PHE A 113 -9.30 -2.33 -1.18
N LEU A 114 -8.19 -2.98 -0.80
CA LEU A 114 -7.08 -3.25 -1.71
C LEU A 114 -7.46 -4.22 -2.83
N LEU A 115 -8.25 -5.24 -2.51
CA LEU A 115 -8.65 -6.27 -3.47
C LEU A 115 -9.62 -5.73 -4.53
N PHE A 116 -10.52 -4.82 -4.14
CA PHE A 116 -11.57 -4.26 -5.00
C PHE A 116 -11.19 -2.96 -5.70
N GLY A 117 -10.80 -1.92 -4.96
CA GLY A 117 -10.79 -0.54 -5.49
C GLY A 117 -9.41 0.08 -5.69
N ALA A 118 -8.39 -0.40 -4.99
CA ALA A 118 -7.07 0.24 -5.00
C ALA A 118 -6.04 -0.54 -5.81
N GLU A 119 -6.31 -0.75 -7.12
CA GLU A 119 -5.43 -1.53 -8.01
C GLU A 119 -3.97 -1.06 -8.00
N ARG A 120 -3.75 0.26 -8.13
CA ARG A 120 -2.41 0.86 -8.13
C ARG A 120 -1.65 0.56 -6.83
N ASN A 121 -2.32 0.74 -5.69
CA ASN A 121 -1.77 0.42 -4.38
C ASN A 121 -1.49 -1.08 -4.26
N LYS A 122 -2.41 -1.93 -4.72
CA LYS A 122 -2.26 -3.39 -4.70
C LYS A 122 -1.03 -3.84 -5.48
N ILE A 123 -0.81 -3.34 -6.69
CA ILE A 123 0.36 -3.71 -7.50
C ILE A 123 1.66 -3.20 -6.85
N ALA A 124 1.68 -1.97 -6.35
CA ALA A 124 2.84 -1.46 -5.61
C ALA A 124 3.15 -2.34 -4.39
N LEU A 125 2.12 -2.74 -3.64
CA LEU A 125 2.24 -3.64 -2.49
C LEU A 125 2.69 -5.05 -2.89
N ILE A 126 2.28 -5.58 -4.04
CA ILE A 126 2.78 -6.87 -4.54
C ILE A 126 4.30 -6.82 -4.67
N PHE A 127 4.86 -5.75 -5.27
CA PHE A 127 6.32 -5.61 -5.40
C PHE A 127 7.01 -5.50 -4.02
N ILE A 128 6.44 -4.75 -3.08
CA ILE A 128 6.95 -4.67 -1.69
C ILE A 128 6.89 -6.04 -1.01
N MET A 129 5.82 -6.80 -1.20
CA MET A 129 5.64 -8.10 -0.56
C MET A 129 6.56 -9.16 -1.17
N LEU A 130 6.77 -9.14 -2.49
CA LEU A 130 7.78 -9.96 -3.15
C LEU A 130 9.17 -9.71 -2.54
N MET A 131 9.53 -8.44 -2.39
CA MET A 131 10.78 -8.02 -1.76
C MET A 131 10.92 -8.58 -0.32
N ILE A 132 9.86 -8.50 0.49
CA ILE A 132 9.87 -8.95 1.89
C ILE A 132 9.89 -10.48 2.00
N VAL A 133 9.17 -11.18 1.13
CA VAL A 133 8.90 -12.62 1.25
C VAL A 133 10.00 -13.49 0.61
N PHE A 134 10.58 -13.08 -0.52
CA PHE A 134 11.42 -13.97 -1.33
C PHE A 134 12.88 -13.58 -1.44
N PHE A 135 13.25 -12.30 -1.27
CA PHE A 135 14.56 -11.83 -1.68
C PHE A 135 15.39 -11.25 -0.53
N ASP A 136 16.69 -11.52 -0.57
CA ASP A 136 17.68 -10.91 0.31
C ASP A 136 17.85 -9.41 0.02
N GLN A 137 18.10 -8.63 1.09
CA GLN A 137 18.09 -7.15 1.11
C GLN A 137 18.88 -6.45 -0.01
N ARG A 138 19.83 -7.13 -0.68
CA ARG A 138 20.67 -6.55 -1.74
C ARG A 138 20.08 -6.65 -3.15
N LYS A 139 19.30 -7.69 -3.46
CA LYS A 139 18.66 -7.88 -4.79
C LYS A 139 17.31 -7.15 -4.89
N ASN A 140 16.99 -6.35 -3.87
CA ASN A 140 15.66 -5.81 -3.60
C ASN A 140 15.40 -4.43 -4.16
N VAL A 141 16.43 -3.75 -4.69
CA VAL A 141 16.30 -2.39 -5.21
C VAL A 141 15.38 -2.35 -6.43
N VAL A 142 15.37 -3.39 -7.28
CA VAL A 142 14.49 -3.44 -8.46
C VAL A 142 13.02 -3.46 -8.03
N PHE A 143 12.62 -4.35 -7.11
CA PHE A 143 11.25 -4.41 -6.61
C PHE A 143 10.84 -3.13 -5.87
N LEU A 144 11.78 -2.51 -5.17
CA LEU A 144 11.60 -1.22 -4.52
C LEU A 144 11.29 -0.12 -5.55
N LEU A 145 12.10 -0.02 -6.60
CA LEU A 145 11.92 0.93 -7.69
C LEU A 145 10.60 0.67 -8.42
N MET A 146 10.27 -0.59 -8.70
CA MET A 146 9.01 -0.96 -9.34
C MET A 146 7.79 -0.57 -8.49
N SER A 147 7.83 -0.80 -7.17
CA SER A 147 6.78 -0.32 -6.27
C SER A 147 6.63 1.20 -6.34
N PHE A 148 7.74 1.93 -6.25
CA PHE A 148 7.76 3.39 -6.31
C PHE A 148 7.18 3.92 -7.64
N LEU A 149 7.62 3.36 -8.77
CA LEU A 149 7.14 3.72 -10.10
C LEU A 149 5.66 3.37 -10.30
N THR A 150 5.17 2.33 -9.61
CA THR A 150 3.76 1.93 -9.67
C THR A 150 2.86 2.88 -8.90
N HIS A 151 3.30 3.30 -7.71
CA HIS A 151 2.56 4.28 -6.94
C HIS A 151 3.50 5.04 -6.01
N LEU A 152 3.58 6.36 -6.19
CA LEU A 152 4.51 7.24 -5.46
C LEU A 152 4.34 7.12 -3.94
N SER A 153 3.11 6.98 -3.43
CA SER A 153 2.86 6.91 -1.98
C SER A 153 3.41 5.63 -1.35
N SER A 154 3.68 4.59 -2.14
CA SER A 154 4.33 3.37 -1.65
C SER A 154 5.78 3.62 -1.18
N PHE A 155 6.38 4.76 -1.55
CA PHE A 155 7.69 5.21 -1.05
C PHE A 155 7.78 5.22 0.48
N ILE A 156 6.66 5.47 1.16
CA ILE A 156 6.60 5.47 2.62
C ILE A 156 6.95 4.08 3.17
N LEU A 157 6.44 3.02 2.53
CA LEU A 157 6.71 1.64 2.92
C LEU A 157 8.14 1.21 2.59
N ILE A 158 8.75 1.88 1.64
CA ILE A 158 10.14 1.71 1.25
C ILE A 158 11.10 2.31 2.30
N LEU A 159 10.72 3.40 2.97
CA LEU A 159 11.58 4.01 3.99
C LEU A 159 11.77 3.12 5.24
N ILE A 160 10.84 2.20 5.52
CA ILE A 160 10.84 1.35 6.74
C ILE A 160 12.09 0.48 6.85
N PRO A 161 12.42 -0.36 5.85
CA PRO A 161 13.55 -1.27 5.98
C PRO A 161 14.87 -0.51 5.91
N PHE A 162 14.94 0.60 5.16
CA PHE A 162 16.13 1.45 5.08
C PHE A 162 16.45 2.18 6.40
N LEU A 163 15.44 2.74 7.07
CA LEU A 163 15.61 3.37 8.38
C LEU A 163 15.89 2.32 9.47
N SER A 164 15.23 1.16 9.40
CA SER A 164 15.40 0.09 10.40
C SER A 164 16.76 -0.63 10.30
N SER A 165 17.27 -0.88 9.08
CA SER A 165 18.54 -1.58 8.84
C SER A 165 19.76 -0.76 9.25
N LYS A 166 19.75 0.57 9.03
CA LYS A 166 20.85 1.47 9.44
C LYS A 166 21.08 1.52 10.96
N ILE A 167 20.09 1.13 11.76
CA ILE A 167 20.18 1.16 13.24
C ILE A 167 20.71 -0.18 13.80
N ASN A 168 20.66 -1.29 13.06
CA ASN A 168 21.29 -2.57 13.46
C ASN A 168 22.72 -2.73 12.89
N ALA A 169 23.42 -1.62 12.66
CA ALA A 169 24.73 -1.56 11.99
C ALA A 169 25.91 -2.17 12.77
N ILE A 170 25.66 -3.11 13.68
CA ILE A 170 26.70 -3.97 14.26
C ILE A 170 27.05 -5.11 13.29
N HIS A 171 26.10 -5.64 12.51
CA HIS A 171 26.40 -6.66 11.48
C HIS A 171 26.52 -6.12 10.05
N PHE A 172 25.99 -4.94 9.75
CA PHE A 172 26.12 -4.30 8.44
C PHE A 172 27.49 -3.62 8.20
N ARG A 173 28.36 -3.65 9.21
CA ARG A 173 29.65 -2.94 9.24
C ARG A 173 30.70 -3.53 8.30
N ARG A 174 30.54 -4.76 7.82
CA ARG A 174 31.63 -5.52 7.18
C ARG A 174 31.64 -5.50 5.65
N ASN A 175 30.57 -5.07 4.99
CA ASN A 175 30.50 -5.08 3.52
C ASN A 175 30.08 -3.74 2.87
N ILE A 176 30.14 -2.66 3.64
CA ILE A 176 29.90 -1.30 3.15
C ILE A 176 31.10 -0.42 3.47
N PHE A 177 32.24 -0.79 2.90
CA PHE A 177 33.39 0.10 2.87
C PHE A 177 33.20 1.29 1.91
N PHE A 178 32.15 1.31 1.08
CA PHE A 178 31.85 2.43 0.17
C PHE A 178 30.92 3.53 0.71
N VAL A 179 30.12 3.32 1.76
CA VAL A 179 29.15 4.34 2.25
C VAL A 179 29.66 5.11 3.48
N LYS A 180 30.78 4.71 4.08
CA LYS A 180 31.31 5.45 5.25
C LYS A 180 31.80 6.86 4.92
N ARG A 181 32.23 7.13 3.68
CA ARG A 181 32.73 8.45 3.24
C ARG A 181 31.65 9.34 2.60
N ASN A 182 30.52 8.78 2.16
CA ASN A 182 29.45 9.50 1.44
C ASN A 182 28.21 9.85 2.30
N LYS A 183 28.25 9.68 3.62
CA LYS A 183 27.11 10.09 4.48
C LYS A 183 26.83 11.59 4.42
N VAL A 184 27.89 12.40 4.26
CA VAL A 184 27.80 13.85 4.10
C VAL A 184 27.17 14.24 2.77
N ILE A 185 27.28 13.41 1.72
CA ILE A 185 26.69 13.68 0.39
C ILE A 185 25.27 13.12 0.30
N PHE A 186 24.99 11.97 0.94
CA PHE A 186 23.71 11.30 0.83
C PHE A 186 22.55 12.09 1.47
N ILE A 187 22.80 12.74 2.61
CA ILE A 187 21.75 13.52 3.30
C ILE A 187 21.38 14.79 2.48
N PRO A 188 22.33 15.63 2.04
CA PRO A 188 22.05 16.73 1.14
C PRO A 188 21.46 16.29 -0.18
N LEU A 189 21.89 15.16 -0.76
CA LEU A 189 21.29 14.64 -1.99
C LEU A 189 19.83 14.24 -1.78
N LEU A 190 19.51 13.56 -0.67
CA LEU A 190 18.14 13.19 -0.34
C LEU A 190 17.28 14.43 -0.04
N LEU A 191 17.82 15.41 0.67
CA LEU A 191 17.16 16.70 0.90
C LEU A 191 16.98 17.48 -0.41
N PHE A 192 17.97 17.48 -1.29
CA PHE A 192 17.91 18.10 -2.61
C PHE A 192 16.84 17.43 -3.47
N CYS A 193 16.81 16.08 -3.53
CA CYS A 193 15.76 15.35 -4.21
C CYS A 193 14.38 15.65 -3.63
N LEU A 194 14.26 15.74 -2.29
CA LEU A 194 12.99 16.09 -1.64
C LEU A 194 12.56 17.52 -2.00
N ILE A 195 13.46 18.50 -1.90
CA ILE A 195 13.19 19.91 -2.25
C ILE A 195 12.85 20.03 -3.74
N PHE A 196 13.58 19.36 -4.61
CA PHE A 196 13.32 19.30 -6.04
C PHE A 196 11.92 18.73 -6.31
N ILE A 197 11.57 17.60 -5.70
CA ILE A 197 10.23 17.01 -5.82
C ILE A 197 9.15 17.99 -5.31
N LEU A 198 9.35 18.61 -4.15
CA LEU A 198 8.40 19.58 -3.60
C LEU A 198 8.24 20.82 -4.50
N PHE A 199 9.33 21.28 -5.12
CA PHE A 199 9.31 22.41 -6.05
C PHE A 199 8.47 22.11 -7.30
N PHE A 200 8.68 20.95 -7.92
CA PHE A 200 7.91 20.53 -9.10
C PHE A 200 6.46 20.20 -8.78
N LEU A 201 6.18 19.67 -7.60
CA LEU A 201 4.83 19.29 -7.18
C LEU A 201 4.05 20.42 -6.51
N LYS A 202 4.66 21.61 -6.29
CA LYS A 202 4.05 22.68 -5.46
C LYS A 202 2.63 23.05 -5.89
N ASN A 203 2.36 23.16 -7.19
CA ASN A 203 1.06 23.58 -7.70
C ASN A 203 0.00 22.49 -7.49
N MET A 204 0.38 21.22 -7.68
CA MET A 204 -0.48 20.07 -7.40
C MET A 204 -0.79 19.97 -5.89
N ILE A 205 0.22 20.21 -5.06
CA ILE A 205 0.10 20.21 -3.60
C ILE A 205 -0.82 21.34 -3.15
N LEU A 206 -0.62 22.56 -3.63
CA LEU A 206 -1.45 23.71 -3.29
C LEU A 206 -2.90 23.52 -3.75
N GLY A 207 -3.11 23.02 -4.97
CA GLY A 207 -4.45 22.69 -5.46
C GLY A 207 -5.16 21.66 -4.58
N LYS A 208 -4.44 20.63 -4.13
CA LYS A 208 -4.98 19.64 -3.19
C LYS A 208 -5.24 20.25 -1.81
N LEU A 209 -4.29 20.96 -1.23
CA LEU A 209 -4.47 21.59 0.09
C LEU A 209 -5.69 22.53 0.11
N LEU A 210 -5.90 23.29 -0.95
CA LEU A 210 -7.08 24.16 -1.09
C LEU A 210 -8.38 23.36 -1.23
N SER A 211 -8.35 22.21 -1.93
CA SER A 211 -9.53 21.34 -2.05
C SER A 211 -9.85 20.52 -0.78
N TYR A 212 -8.87 20.33 0.11
CA TYR A 212 -8.97 19.52 1.33
C TYR A 212 -8.89 20.34 2.62
N SER A 213 -9.04 21.66 2.57
CA SER A 213 -9.09 22.53 3.75
C SER A 213 -10.32 22.31 4.66
N ASN A 214 -11.20 21.38 4.29
CA ASN A 214 -12.41 21.04 5.00
C ASN A 214 -12.18 20.08 6.19
N GLU A 215 -13.17 20.02 7.09
CA GLU A 215 -13.22 19.23 8.34
C GLU A 215 -12.73 17.77 8.21
N ILE A 216 -12.94 17.16 7.05
CA ILE A 216 -12.57 15.76 6.75
C ILE A 216 -11.07 15.52 6.99
N PHE A 217 -10.20 16.47 6.62
CA PHE A 217 -8.76 16.30 6.78
C PHE A 217 -8.34 16.15 8.25
N TYR A 218 -8.95 16.94 9.15
CA TYR A 218 -8.64 16.92 10.57
C TYR A 218 -9.07 15.60 11.21
N ILE A 219 -10.30 15.15 10.92
CA ILE A 219 -10.85 13.89 11.45
C ILE A 219 -9.93 12.72 11.07
N GLU A 220 -9.50 12.69 9.83
CA GLU A 220 -8.69 11.62 9.28
C GLU A 220 -7.26 11.60 9.82
N SER A 221 -6.66 12.77 9.98
CA SER A 221 -5.36 12.92 10.64
C SER A 221 -5.43 12.50 12.11
N MET A 222 -6.53 12.85 12.81
CA MET A 222 -6.77 12.41 14.19
C MET A 222 -6.89 10.89 14.28
N LYS A 223 -7.55 10.21 13.32
CA LYS A 223 -7.58 8.74 13.29
C LYS A 223 -6.18 8.12 13.21
N VAL A 224 -5.27 8.70 12.42
CA VAL A 224 -3.87 8.22 12.36
C VAL A 224 -3.18 8.39 13.71
N VAL A 225 -3.35 9.55 14.37
CA VAL A 225 -2.77 9.80 15.70
C VAL A 225 -3.33 8.82 16.73
N VAL A 226 -4.65 8.62 16.78
CA VAL A 226 -5.32 7.70 17.71
C VAL A 226 -4.82 6.26 17.49
N ILE A 227 -4.78 5.80 16.24
CA ILE A 227 -4.23 4.47 15.92
C ILE A 227 -2.79 4.38 16.44
N THR A 228 -1.96 5.39 16.13
CA THR A 228 -0.56 5.43 16.55
C THR A 228 -0.41 5.31 18.07
N LEU A 229 -1.21 6.05 18.84
CA LEU A 229 -1.20 6.02 20.30
C LEU A 229 -1.68 4.68 20.86
N LEU A 230 -2.68 4.04 20.25
CA LEU A 230 -3.16 2.71 20.65
C LEU A 230 -2.11 1.62 20.41
N VAL A 231 -1.21 1.82 19.46
CA VAL A 231 -0.16 0.86 19.09
C VAL A 231 1.04 0.90 20.03
N ILE A 232 1.52 2.11 20.33
CA ILE A 232 2.81 2.33 21.01
C ILE A 232 2.98 1.50 22.30
N PRO A 233 1.97 1.40 23.20
CA PRO A 233 2.10 0.66 24.45
C PRO A 233 2.45 -0.82 24.28
N PHE A 234 2.13 -1.40 23.13
CA PHE A 234 2.29 -2.82 22.87
C PHE A 234 3.54 -3.15 22.03
N MET A 235 4.31 -2.14 21.63
CA MET A 235 5.59 -2.35 20.97
C MET A 235 6.67 -2.62 22.03
N SER A 236 7.27 -3.81 21.99
CA SER A 236 8.29 -4.20 22.97
C SER A 236 9.60 -3.42 22.85
N SER A 237 9.90 -2.95 21.63
CA SER A 237 11.17 -2.32 21.31
C SER A 237 11.07 -0.81 21.19
N LYS A 238 11.80 -0.08 22.04
CA LYS A 238 11.96 1.39 21.95
C LYS A 238 12.41 1.84 20.55
N LYS A 239 13.17 1.00 19.84
CA LYS A 239 13.58 1.26 18.45
C LYS A 239 12.39 1.21 17.50
N ASN A 240 11.54 0.20 17.61
CA ASN A 240 10.35 0.06 16.77
C ASN A 240 9.36 1.18 17.05
N ILE A 241 9.21 1.59 18.32
CA ILE A 241 8.41 2.77 18.71
C ILE A 241 8.91 4.03 17.99
N ARG A 242 10.22 4.33 18.07
CA ARG A 242 10.79 5.53 17.40
C ARG A 242 10.55 5.51 15.89
N LEU A 243 10.81 4.38 15.24
CA LEU A 243 10.58 4.22 13.80
C LEU A 243 9.09 4.41 13.47
N PHE A 244 8.20 3.82 14.26
CA PHE A 244 6.78 3.91 14.07
C PHE A 244 6.24 5.34 14.23
N ILE A 245 6.73 6.10 15.22
CA ILE A 245 6.37 7.52 15.38
C ILE A 245 6.82 8.34 14.18
N ILE A 246 8.10 8.22 13.77
CA ILE A 246 8.64 8.95 12.61
C ILE A 246 7.80 8.65 11.36
N MET A 247 7.42 7.40 11.18
CA MET A 247 6.60 6.96 10.07
C MET A 247 5.19 7.48 10.10
N SER A 248 4.55 7.49 11.28
CA SER A 248 3.19 7.98 11.44
C SER A 248 3.13 9.48 11.20
N LEU A 249 4.13 10.24 11.68
CA LEU A 249 4.29 11.65 11.35
C LEU A 249 4.49 11.87 9.85
N PHE A 250 5.32 11.05 9.20
CA PHE A 250 5.52 11.12 7.76
C PHE A 250 4.25 10.79 6.97
N LEU A 251 3.44 9.83 7.43
CA LEU A 251 2.14 9.52 6.86
C LEU A 251 1.15 10.68 7.01
N CYS A 252 1.13 11.35 8.16
CA CYS A 252 0.34 12.57 8.35
C CYS A 252 0.77 13.67 7.38
N LEU A 253 2.08 13.87 7.18
CA LEU A 253 2.60 14.79 6.18
C LEU A 253 2.18 14.38 4.76
N MET A 254 2.23 13.09 4.43
CA MET A 254 1.79 12.61 3.13
C MET A 254 0.27 12.70 2.91
N ALA A 255 -0.52 12.67 3.96
CA ALA A 255 -1.96 12.93 3.87
C ALA A 255 -2.22 14.37 3.37
N LEU A 256 -1.37 15.34 3.76
CA LEU A 256 -1.44 16.71 3.23
C LEU A 256 -1.16 16.76 1.72
N PHE A 257 -0.26 15.91 1.22
CA PHE A 257 0.18 15.95 -0.18
C PHE A 257 -0.69 15.11 -1.13
N THR A 258 -1.25 14.00 -0.65
CA THR A 258 -1.92 13.02 -1.51
C THR A 258 -3.42 13.26 -1.67
N GLY A 259 -4.02 14.10 -0.81
CA GLY A 259 -5.44 14.41 -0.83
C GLY A 259 -6.25 13.33 -0.11
N GLY A 260 -7.06 13.76 0.86
CA GLY A 260 -7.77 12.90 1.80
C GLY A 260 -8.67 11.89 1.11
N GLY A 261 -8.43 10.59 1.31
CA GLY A 261 -9.25 9.52 0.72
C GLY A 261 -9.09 8.16 1.41
N GLY A 262 -8.86 8.13 2.72
CA GLY A 262 -8.65 6.90 3.49
C GLY A 262 -7.36 6.12 3.18
N ARG A 263 -6.63 6.48 2.12
CA ARG A 263 -5.41 5.77 1.66
C ARG A 263 -4.25 5.85 2.66
N TYR A 264 -4.11 6.94 3.42
CA TYR A 264 -3.09 7.05 4.49
C TYR A 264 -3.43 6.10 5.65
N LEU A 265 -4.70 5.96 6.05
CA LEU A 265 -5.08 5.01 7.09
C LEU A 265 -4.81 3.58 6.67
N LEU A 266 -5.04 3.25 5.40
CA LEU A 266 -4.62 1.98 4.82
C LEU A 266 -3.11 1.77 4.99
N PHE A 267 -2.28 2.74 4.61
CA PHE A 267 -0.83 2.60 4.77
C PHE A 267 -0.40 2.51 6.24
N THR A 268 -0.97 3.34 7.12
CA THR A 268 -0.77 3.27 8.57
C THR A 268 -1.11 1.88 9.09
N PHE A 269 -2.25 1.32 8.67
CA PHE A 269 -2.67 -0.03 9.02
C PHE A 269 -1.69 -1.09 8.52
N LEU A 270 -1.23 -1.02 7.28
CA LEU A 270 -0.27 -1.99 6.72
C LEU A 270 1.09 -1.92 7.41
N ILE A 271 1.57 -0.71 7.70
CA ILE A 271 2.81 -0.46 8.45
C ILE A 271 2.70 -1.07 9.84
N TYR A 272 1.58 -0.81 10.51
CA TYR A 272 1.32 -1.35 11.83
C TYR A 272 1.31 -2.88 11.81
N SER A 273 0.57 -3.45 10.86
CA SER A 273 0.51 -4.89 10.61
C SER A 273 1.91 -5.49 10.46
N PHE A 274 2.76 -4.85 9.67
CA PHE A 274 4.13 -5.29 9.44
C PHE A 274 4.99 -5.31 10.71
N PHE A 275 4.89 -4.28 11.57
CA PHE A 275 5.64 -4.24 12.82
C PHE A 275 5.13 -5.28 13.82
N ILE A 276 3.81 -5.37 14.02
CA ILE A 276 3.24 -6.32 14.98
C ILE A 276 3.47 -7.76 14.59
N LEU A 277 3.37 -8.10 13.31
CA LEU A 277 3.64 -9.46 12.85
C LEU A 277 5.10 -9.89 13.05
N LYS A 278 6.02 -8.94 13.28
CA LYS A 278 7.42 -9.21 13.65
C LYS A 278 7.66 -9.29 15.16
N GLU A 279 6.76 -8.75 15.97
CA GLU A 279 6.88 -8.79 17.42
C GLU A 279 6.63 -10.21 17.96
N ARG A 280 7.21 -10.50 19.13
CA ARG A 280 7.11 -11.82 19.75
C ARG A 280 5.90 -11.98 20.66
N THR A 281 5.09 -10.94 20.87
CA THR A 281 3.94 -10.91 21.80
C THR A 281 2.62 -10.62 21.06
N ILE A 282 1.52 -11.20 21.55
CA ILE A 282 0.17 -10.84 21.07
C ILE A 282 -0.09 -9.40 21.48
N ASN A 283 -0.62 -8.61 20.55
CA ASN A 283 -1.04 -7.25 20.82
C ASN A 283 -2.57 -7.21 20.82
N TYR A 284 -3.16 -7.15 22.01
CA TYR A 284 -4.62 -7.11 22.17
C TYR A 284 -5.23 -5.83 21.59
N GLY A 285 -4.53 -4.69 21.67
CA GLY A 285 -4.97 -3.45 21.01
C GLY A 285 -5.04 -3.61 19.49
N TYR A 286 -4.10 -4.34 18.90
CA TYR A 286 -4.14 -4.66 17.48
C TYR A 286 -5.28 -5.62 17.13
N LEU A 287 -5.53 -6.62 17.98
CA LEU A 287 -6.62 -7.57 17.78
C LEU A 287 -7.98 -6.84 17.79
N ILE A 288 -8.20 -5.93 18.74
CA ILE A 288 -9.39 -5.07 18.79
C ILE A 288 -9.53 -4.27 17.50
N LEU A 289 -8.43 -3.67 17.03
CA LEU A 289 -8.41 -2.90 15.78
C LEU A 289 -8.72 -3.76 14.55
N LEU A 290 -8.21 -5.00 14.49
CA LEU A 290 -8.52 -5.96 13.43
C LEU A 290 -10.01 -6.37 13.46
N CYS A 291 -10.58 -6.61 14.65
CA CYS A 291 -12.00 -6.90 14.81
C CYS A 291 -12.87 -5.71 14.38
N TYR A 292 -12.52 -4.49 14.81
CA TYR A 292 -13.23 -3.28 14.40
C TYR A 292 -13.24 -3.09 12.88
N PHE A 293 -12.09 -3.21 12.21
CA PHE A 293 -12.03 -3.08 10.76
C PHE A 293 -12.63 -4.29 10.03
N SER A 294 -12.71 -5.46 10.66
CA SER A 294 -13.47 -6.59 10.11
C SER A 294 -14.97 -6.33 10.19
N PHE A 295 -15.47 -5.77 11.29
CA PHE A 295 -16.87 -5.36 11.39
C PHE A 295 -17.22 -4.27 10.38
N LYS A 296 -16.34 -3.25 10.23
CA LYS A 296 -16.51 -2.18 9.23
C LYS A 296 -16.60 -2.70 7.78
N SER A 297 -16.04 -3.87 7.49
CA SER A 297 -16.06 -4.44 6.14
C SER A 297 -17.47 -4.90 5.72
N ILE A 298 -18.36 -5.21 6.67
CA ILE A 298 -19.75 -5.57 6.39
C ILE A 298 -20.45 -4.43 5.66
N GLY A 299 -20.38 -3.21 6.21
CA GLY A 299 -20.97 -2.04 5.56
C GLY A 299 -20.31 -1.70 4.20
N PHE A 300 -19.02 -2.01 4.03
CA PHE A 300 -18.36 -1.87 2.73
C PHE A 300 -18.95 -2.83 1.68
N ILE A 301 -19.17 -4.09 2.05
CA ILE A 301 -19.78 -5.09 1.16
C ILE A 301 -21.25 -4.76 0.88
N GLU A 302 -21.99 -4.33 1.90
CA GLU A 302 -23.41 -3.93 1.76
C GLU A 302 -23.56 -2.80 0.73
N ARG A 303 -22.77 -1.72 0.86
CA ARG A 303 -22.80 -0.61 -0.10
C ARG A 303 -22.36 -1.04 -1.49
N LEU A 304 -21.35 -1.90 -1.58
CA LEU A 304 -20.91 -2.46 -2.84
C LEU A 304 -22.07 -3.17 -3.56
N ILE A 305 -22.83 -4.02 -2.86
CA ILE A 305 -23.94 -4.79 -3.44
C ILE A 305 -25.13 -3.89 -3.78
N ILE A 306 -25.50 -2.95 -2.90
CA ILE A 306 -26.71 -2.12 -3.08
C ILE A 306 -26.49 -0.99 -4.10
N HIS A 307 -25.33 -0.32 -4.04
CA HIS A 307 -25.09 0.91 -4.80
C HIS A 307 -24.16 0.74 -6.00
N ASN A 308 -23.54 -0.44 -6.15
CA ASN A 308 -22.44 -0.71 -7.08
C ASN A 308 -21.21 0.19 -6.85
N ASP A 309 -21.11 0.79 -5.67
CA ASP A 309 -20.00 1.63 -5.22
C ASP A 309 -19.82 1.49 -3.70
N PRO A 310 -18.71 0.91 -3.21
CA PRO A 310 -18.46 0.75 -1.78
C PRO A 310 -18.24 2.08 -1.04
N PHE A 311 -18.01 3.17 -1.76
CA PHE A 311 -17.80 4.52 -1.21
C PHE A 311 -19.05 5.41 -1.31
N PHE A 312 -20.18 4.86 -1.74
CA PHE A 312 -21.42 5.63 -1.79
C PHE A 312 -21.79 6.20 -0.42
N GLY A 313 -22.00 7.52 -0.34
CA GLY A 313 -22.37 8.21 0.90
C GLY A 313 -21.24 8.43 1.92
N PHE A 314 -19.97 8.25 1.51
CA PHE A 314 -18.78 8.51 2.35
C PHE A 314 -18.09 9.84 2.04
#